data_AF-A0ABC8JRQ2-F1
#
_entry.id   AF-A0ABC8JRQ2-F1
#
_cell.length_a   1.000
_cell.length_b   1.000
_cell.length_c   1.000
_cell.angle_alpha   90.00
_cell.angle_beta   90.00
_cell.angle_gamma   90.00
#
_symmetry.space_group_name_H-M   'P 1'
#
loop_
_entity.id
_entity.type
_entity.pdbx_description
1 polymer ?
#
loop_
_entity_poly.entity_id
_entity_poly.type
_entity_poly.pdbx_seq_one_letter_code
_entity_poly.pdbx_strand_id
1 'polypeptide(L)'
;MYQEPGTSQNAHAFACTRFKAEYHVFQKVCVNGQNASPVYRFLKSKKPTFFGTRIKWNFTKFLVGKDGQVIDRYGSTVPPLSIEVSLSSSF
;
A
#
# COMPACT_ATOMS: atom_id res chain seq x y z
N MET A 1 -4.70 6.34 -13.27
CA MET A 1 -6.01 5.67 -13.10
C MET A 1 -6.27 4.58 -14.15
N TYR A 2 -5.42 4.39 -15.16
CA TYR A 2 -5.68 3.43 -16.24
C TYR A 2 -5.89 1.98 -15.77
N GLN A 3 -5.14 1.52 -14.76
CA GLN A 3 -5.22 0.13 -14.27
C GLN A 3 -6.35 -0.13 -13.26
N GLU A 4 -6.97 0.94 -12.73
CA GLU A 4 -8.13 0.84 -11.86
C GLU A 4 -9.12 1.93 -12.27
N PRO A 5 -9.74 1.81 -13.46
CA PRO A 5 -10.54 2.88 -14.03
C PRO A 5 -11.92 3.02 -13.35
N GLY A 6 -12.39 1.96 -12.69
CA GLY A 6 -13.69 1.91 -12.04
C GLY A 6 -13.82 2.72 -10.74
N THR A 7 -15.02 2.64 -10.17
CA THR A 7 -15.37 3.20 -8.86
C THR A 7 -14.84 2.33 -7.72
N SER A 8 -14.87 2.86 -6.49
CA SER A 8 -14.55 2.10 -5.27
C SER A 8 -15.42 0.84 -5.14
N GLN A 9 -16.70 0.92 -5.50
CA GLN A 9 -17.65 -0.19 -5.45
C GLN A 9 -17.25 -1.29 -6.45
N ASN A 10 -16.87 -0.91 -7.67
CA ASN A 10 -16.42 -1.87 -8.68
C ASN A 10 -15.12 -2.56 -8.25
N ALA A 11 -14.17 -1.82 -7.68
CA ALA A 11 -12.91 -2.38 -7.17
C ALA A 11 -13.13 -3.35 -6.01
N HIS A 12 -13.99 -2.99 -5.04
CA HIS A 12 -14.35 -3.85 -3.93
C HIS A 12 -15.04 -5.13 -4.40
N ALA A 13 -16.06 -5.01 -5.26
CA ALA A 13 -16.76 -6.16 -5.82
C ALA A 13 -15.78 -7.09 -6.55
N PHE A 14 -14.90 -6.54 -7.40
CA PHE A 14 -13.88 -7.31 -8.11
C PHE A 14 -12.95 -8.05 -7.14
N ALA A 15 -12.38 -7.38 -6.14
CA ALA A 15 -11.47 -8.01 -5.20
C ALA A 15 -12.14 -9.10 -4.33
N CYS A 16 -13.32 -8.81 -3.78
CA CYS A 16 -14.00 -9.72 -2.85
C CYS A 16 -14.72 -10.87 -3.55
N THR A 17 -15.26 -10.68 -4.75
CA THR A 17 -15.99 -11.76 -5.45
C THR A 17 -15.04 -12.61 -6.30
N ARG A 18 -14.19 -11.98 -7.11
CA ARG A 18 -13.35 -12.69 -8.08
C ARG A 18 -12.10 -13.31 -7.44
N PHE A 19 -11.52 -12.62 -6.46
CA PHE A 19 -10.29 -13.03 -5.78
C PHE A 19 -10.50 -13.47 -4.33
N LYS A 20 -11.74 -13.38 -3.83
CA LYS A 20 -12.09 -13.79 -2.46
C LYS A 20 -11.16 -13.18 -1.42
N ALA A 21 -10.86 -11.88 -1.57
CA ALA A 21 -9.98 -11.18 -0.65
C ALA A 21 -10.50 -11.31 0.80
N GLU A 22 -9.66 -11.86 1.67
CA GLU A 22 -9.97 -12.08 3.09
C GLU A 22 -9.57 -10.88 3.97
N TYR A 23 -9.03 -9.83 3.34
CA TYR A 23 -8.62 -8.59 3.98
C TYR A 23 -9.48 -7.41 3.49
N HIS A 24 -9.52 -6.35 4.29
CA HIS A 24 -10.30 -5.16 3.98
C HIS A 24 -9.80 -4.45 2.72
N VAL A 25 -10.72 -4.20 1.79
CA VAL A 25 -10.50 -3.36 0.60
C VAL A 25 -11.16 -2.00 0.86
N PHE A 26 -10.34 -0.95 0.95
CA PHE A 26 -10.83 0.39 1.25
C PHE A 26 -11.30 1.14 0.00
N GLN A 27 -11.93 2.28 0.22
CA GLN A 27 -12.29 3.20 -0.86
C GLN A 27 -11.05 3.70 -1.61
N LYS A 28 -11.24 3.99 -2.89
CA LYS A 28 -10.20 4.53 -3.76
C LYS A 28 -9.80 5.93 -3.30
N VAL A 29 -8.50 6.14 -3.15
CA VAL A 29 -7.91 7.43 -2.74
C VAL A 29 -6.71 7.78 -3.60
N CYS A 30 -6.35 9.06 -3.65
CA CYS A 30 -5.08 9.48 -4.22
C CYS A 30 -3.95 9.14 -3.26
N VAL A 31 -2.89 8.50 -3.75
CA VAL A 31 -1.69 8.19 -2.94
C VAL A 31 -0.55 9.18 -3.17
N ASN A 32 -0.64 9.98 -4.24
CA ASN A 32 0.33 10.99 -4.64
C ASN A 32 -0.38 12.32 -5.00
N GLY A 33 0.41 13.39 -5.17
CA GLY A 33 -0.09 14.71 -5.53
C GLY A 33 -0.68 15.49 -4.34
N GLN A 34 -1.22 16.66 -4.65
CA GLN A 34 -1.79 17.58 -3.65
C GLN A 34 -2.96 16.95 -2.90
N ASN A 35 -3.77 16.13 -3.58
CA ASN A 35 -4.94 15.45 -2.99
C ASN A 35 -4.61 14.10 -2.34
N ALA A 36 -3.33 13.78 -2.11
CA ALA A 36 -2.95 12.53 -1.48
C ALA A 36 -3.63 12.36 -0.10
N SER A 37 -4.19 11.19 0.17
CA SER A 37 -4.79 10.89 1.47
C SER A 37 -3.77 11.07 2.60
N PRO A 38 -4.17 11.59 3.78
CA PRO A 38 -3.27 11.82 4.92
C PRO A 38 -2.44 10.60 5.31
N VAL A 39 -3.03 9.39 5.29
CA VAL A 39 -2.30 8.15 5.63
C VAL A 39 -1.13 7.91 4.68
N TYR A 40 -1.30 8.12 3.38
CA TYR A 40 -0.22 7.97 2.42
C TYR A 40 0.81 9.09 2.50
N ARG A 41 0.42 10.32 2.87
CA ARG A 41 1.39 11.38 3.16
C ARG A 41 2.29 10.98 4.33
N PHE A 42 1.71 10.46 5.41
CA PHE A 42 2.44 9.97 6.58
C PHE A 42 3.37 8.79 6.24
N LEU A 43 2.86 7.73 5.61
CA LEU A 43 3.65 6.54 5.29
C LEU A 43 4.88 6.88 4.43
N LYS A 44 4.68 7.70 3.40
CA LYS A 44 5.75 8.12 2.47
C LYS A 44 6.79 9.03 3.14
N SER A 45 6.40 9.84 4.13
CA SER A 45 7.34 10.72 4.84
C SER A 45 8.20 9.95 5.85
N LYS A 46 7.66 8.87 6.44
CA LYS A 46 8.41 8.00 7.36
C LYS A 46 9.42 7.09 6.66
N LYS A 47 9.13 6.65 5.43
CA LYS A 47 10.03 5.83 4.61
C LYS A 47 10.20 6.43 3.20
N PRO A 48 11.00 7.52 3.07
CA PRO A 48 11.39 8.03 1.78
C PRO A 48 12.31 7.04 1.05
N THR A 49 12.36 7.12 -0.27
CA THR A 49 13.39 6.43 -1.07
C THR A 49 14.45 7.45 -1.47
N PHE A 50 15.58 6.97 -2.01
CA PHE A 50 16.61 7.85 -2.58
C PHE A 50 16.07 8.83 -3.64
N PHE A 51 15.00 8.42 -4.35
CA PHE A 51 14.33 9.24 -5.38
C PHE A 51 13.14 10.04 -4.81
N GLY A 52 13.14 10.30 -3.51
CA GLY A 52 12.08 11.03 -2.80
C GLY A 52 10.94 10.14 -2.30
N THR A 53 9.81 10.77 -2.00
CA THR A 53 8.70 10.15 -1.26
C THR A 53 7.63 9.53 -2.16
N ARG A 54 7.56 9.92 -3.44
CA ARG A 54 6.50 9.51 -4.39
C ARG A 54 6.37 7.98 -4.50
N ILE A 55 5.15 7.47 -4.52
CA ILE A 55 4.86 6.06 -4.85
C ILE A 55 4.95 5.92 -6.37
N LYS A 56 5.91 5.11 -6.85
CA LYS A 56 6.25 5.04 -8.28
C LYS A 56 5.23 4.24 -9.08
N TRP A 57 4.69 3.16 -8.51
CA TRP A 57 3.78 2.25 -9.20
C TRP A 57 2.85 1.51 -8.23
N ASN A 58 1.86 0.81 -8.80
CA ASN A 58 0.91 -0.02 -8.07
C ASN A 58 1.62 -1.14 -7.30
N PHE A 59 1.02 -1.64 -6.22
CA PHE A 59 1.58 -2.67 -5.34
C PHE A 59 2.85 -2.27 -4.57
N THR A 60 3.09 -0.98 -4.32
CA THR A 60 4.03 -0.56 -3.27
C THR A 60 3.47 -0.96 -1.91
N LYS A 61 4.31 -1.51 -1.02
CA LYS A 61 3.88 -2.04 0.28
C LYS A 61 4.57 -1.28 1.41
N PHE A 62 3.88 -1.13 2.54
CA PHE A 62 4.43 -0.57 3.77
C PHE A 62 4.23 -1.56 4.90
N LEU A 63 5.29 -1.80 5.68
CA LEU A 63 5.20 -2.57 6.92
C LEU A 63 5.07 -1.60 8.08
N VAL A 64 4.02 -1.78 8.88
CA VAL A 64 3.71 -0.95 10.04
C VAL A 64 3.64 -1.85 11.28
N GLY A 65 4.36 -1.47 12.32
CA GLY A 65 4.40 -2.17 13.60
C GLY A 65 3.10 -1.99 14.39
N LYS A 66 2.92 -2.83 15.41
CA LYS A 66 1.74 -2.78 16.30
C LYS A 66 1.63 -1.45 17.07
N ASP A 67 2.75 -0.76 17.26
CA ASP A 67 2.86 0.57 17.88
C ASP A 67 2.60 1.72 16.89
N GLY A 68 2.30 1.41 15.62
CA GLY A 68 2.07 2.39 14.56
C GLY A 68 3.34 2.92 13.90
N GLN A 69 4.53 2.43 14.25
CA GLN A 69 5.76 2.82 13.59
C GLN A 69 5.86 2.21 12.18
N VAL A 70 6.26 3.01 11.20
CA VAL A 70 6.50 2.51 9.84
C VAL A 70 7.87 1.85 9.80
N ILE A 71 7.90 0.53 9.78
CA ILE A 71 9.12 -0.29 9.86
C ILE A 71 9.85 -0.29 8.53
N ASP A 72 9.14 -0.48 7.41
CA ASP A 72 9.76 -0.52 6.09
C ASP A 72 8.80 -0.20 4.94
N ARG A 73 9.36 0.00 3.75
CA ARG A 73 8.67 0.26 2.49
C ARG A 73 9.27 -0.56 1.35
N TYR A 74 8.44 -1.37 0.71
CA TYR A 74 8.84 -2.27 -0.37
C TYR A 74 8.29 -1.82 -1.73
N GLY A 75 9.14 -1.90 -2.76
CA GLY A 75 8.77 -1.59 -4.13
C GLY A 75 7.80 -2.60 -4.74
N SER A 76 7.20 -2.23 -5.88
CA SER A 76 6.23 -3.06 -6.59
C SER A 76 6.75 -4.44 -6.98
N THR A 77 8.05 -4.54 -7.27
CA THR A 77 8.73 -5.77 -7.71
C THR A 77 9.06 -6.71 -6.56
N VAL A 78 8.97 -6.27 -5.30
CA VAL A 78 9.23 -7.14 -4.14
C VAL A 78 8.03 -8.08 -3.96
N PRO A 79 8.23 -9.42 -4.03
CA PRO A 79 7.17 -10.38 -3.79
C PRO A 79 6.64 -10.27 -2.35
N PRO A 80 5.32 -10.34 -2.13
CA PRO A 80 4.77 -10.28 -0.77
C PRO A 80 5.35 -11.33 0.18
N LEU A 81 5.58 -12.55 -0.30
CA LEU A 81 6.09 -13.67 0.51
C LEU A 81 7.52 -13.43 1.02
N SER A 82 8.36 -12.65 0.32
CA SER A 82 9.71 -12.38 0.82
C SER A 82 9.73 -11.41 2.01
N ILE A 83 8.59 -10.75 2.29
CA ILE A 83 8.45 -9.83 3.43
C ILE A 83 8.12 -10.59 4.72
N GLU A 84 7.64 -11.83 4.62
CA GLU A 84 7.29 -12.67 5.78
C GLU A 84 8.46 -12.87 6.73
N VAL A 85 9.68 -13.02 6.19
CA VAL A 85 10.92 -13.11 6.97
C VAL A 85 11.13 -11.87 7.85
N SER A 86 10.71 -10.69 7.40
CA SER A 86 10.79 -9.45 8.17
C SER A 86 9.71 -9.34 9.26
N LEU A 87 8.59 -10.07 9.12
CA LEU A 87 7.51 -10.08 10.12
C LEU A 87 7.91 -10.87 11.36
N SER A 88 8.65 -11.98 11.20
CA SER A 88 9.08 -12.82 12.33
C SER A 88 10.14 -12.18 13.23
N SER A 89 10.95 -11.26 12.68
CA SER A 89 12.06 -10.62 13.40
C SER A 89 11.71 -9.27 14.04
N SER A 90 10.48 -8.78 13.84
CA SER A 90 10.00 -7.51 14.39
C SER A 90 9.14 -7.69 15.66
N PHE A 91 9.21 -8.89 16.28
CA PHE A 91 8.58 -9.26 17.54
C PHE A 91 9.62 -9.64 18.58
#